data_AF-A0A354BP73-F1
#
_entry.id   AF-A0A354BP73-F1
#
_cell.length_a   1.000
_cell.length_b   1.000
_cell.length_c   1.000
_cell.angle_alpha   90.00
_cell.angle_beta   90.00
_cell.angle_gamma   90.00
#
_symmetry.space_group_name_H-M   'P 1'
#
loop_
_entity.id
_entity.type
_entity.pdbx_description
1 polymer ?
#
loop_
_entity_poly.entity_id
_entity_poly.type
_entity_poly.pdbx_seq_one_letter_code
_entity_poly.pdbx_strand_id
1 'polypeptide(L)'
;RRAHDYCECGAYDYRVPSALPGTPVEMLPAFKDGLVSTAKLERWSPPTQFGKKYKPALARAENVRVFLHAVAMELICAPTGNRIEQVEVAALYGGKFSIRAKQTVLAGGGLEVTRLLLSSNRVHPQGIGNHSDWLGRGYMSHIHGTIARVRLTAGREVIFGYETDPQGVFCRRHIAISEDVQRKYGLLNHYLVLDRPLLGDPAHEDGVLSAAYLLKRLFGGRQQEKLGTGKYALYWRHLKNILRGSPQALSILPN
;
A
#
# COMPACT_ATOMS: atom_id res chain seq x y z
N ARG A 1 6.59 15.10 -5.05
CA ARG A 1 7.40 15.24 -6.29
C ARG A 1 8.71 14.46 -6.20
N ARG A 2 9.78 14.93 -5.56
CA ARG A 2 11.08 14.20 -5.47
C ARG A 2 11.02 12.74 -4.99
N ALA A 3 10.08 12.42 -4.10
CA ALA A 3 9.86 11.03 -3.66
C ALA A 3 9.53 10.07 -4.82
N HIS A 4 8.89 10.54 -5.89
CA HIS A 4 8.61 9.70 -7.07
C HIS A 4 9.87 9.26 -7.77
N ASP A 5 10.88 10.12 -7.86
CA ASP A 5 12.16 9.78 -8.48
C ASP A 5 12.87 8.69 -7.67
N TYR A 6 12.75 8.76 -6.34
CA TYR A 6 13.30 7.76 -5.44
C TYR A 6 12.53 6.42 -5.49
N CYS A 7 11.20 6.50 -5.57
CA CYS A 7 10.32 5.33 -5.55
C CYS A 7 9.98 4.78 -6.94
N GLU A 8 10.49 5.38 -8.02
CA GLU A 8 10.19 4.98 -9.41
C GLU A 8 8.69 5.07 -9.76
N CYS A 9 7.99 6.04 -9.18
CA CYS A 9 6.54 6.21 -9.36
C CYS A 9 6.16 7.08 -10.59
N GLY A 10 7.10 7.36 -11.49
CA GLY A 10 6.87 8.21 -12.66
C GLY A 10 6.58 9.66 -12.28
N ALA A 11 5.93 10.42 -13.18
CA ALA A 11 5.62 11.82 -12.91
C ALA A 11 4.71 11.97 -11.67
N TYR A 12 4.87 13.07 -10.93
CA TYR A 12 3.96 13.42 -9.83
C TYR A 12 2.67 14.00 -10.40
N ASP A 13 1.84 13.11 -10.91
CA ASP A 13 0.52 13.39 -11.43
C ASP A 13 -0.43 12.29 -10.98
N TYR A 14 -1.63 12.65 -10.55
CA TYR A 14 -2.63 11.69 -10.05
C TYR A 14 -4.00 11.93 -10.67
N ARG A 15 -4.05 12.62 -11.82
CA ARG A 15 -5.27 12.96 -12.52
C ARG A 15 -5.28 12.28 -13.89
N VAL A 16 -6.34 11.54 -14.21
CA VAL A 16 -6.49 10.82 -15.48
C VAL A 16 -6.24 11.72 -16.72
N PRO A 17 -6.84 12.93 -16.85
CA PRO A 17 -6.70 13.72 -18.08
C PRO A 17 -5.27 14.10 -18.44
N SER A 18 -4.40 14.27 -17.44
CA SER A 18 -3.02 14.68 -17.63
C SER A 18 -2.03 13.51 -17.53
N ALA A 19 -2.29 12.54 -16.66
CA ALA A 19 -1.41 11.40 -16.46
C ALA A 19 -1.56 10.29 -17.51
N LEU A 20 -2.74 10.17 -18.13
CA LEU A 20 -3.09 9.11 -19.08
C LEU A 20 -3.65 9.71 -20.38
N PRO A 21 -2.82 10.46 -21.14
CA PRO A 21 -3.28 11.13 -22.35
C PRO A 21 -3.82 10.12 -23.37
N GLY A 22 -4.94 10.46 -24.02
CA GLY A 22 -5.58 9.61 -25.02
C GLY A 22 -6.48 8.50 -24.47
N THR A 23 -6.60 8.36 -23.15
CA THR A 23 -7.59 7.46 -22.54
C THR A 23 -8.89 8.21 -22.24
N PRO A 24 -10.06 7.53 -22.19
CA PRO A 24 -11.29 8.15 -21.71
C PRO A 24 -11.07 8.69 -20.30
N VAL A 25 -11.56 9.89 -19.99
CA VAL A 25 -11.41 10.48 -18.65
C VAL A 25 -12.29 9.77 -17.62
N GLU A 26 -13.51 9.43 -18.02
CA GLU A 26 -14.51 8.82 -17.14
C GLU A 26 -14.21 7.33 -16.94
N MET A 27 -14.20 6.88 -15.69
CA MET A 27 -14.10 5.45 -15.35
C MET A 27 -15.38 4.68 -15.71
N LEU A 28 -16.53 5.35 -15.58
CA LEU A 28 -17.87 4.82 -15.75
C LEU A 28 -18.57 5.60 -16.86
N PRO A 29 -19.22 4.96 -17.85
CA PRO A 29 -19.85 5.68 -18.95
C PRO A 29 -20.94 6.64 -18.49
N ALA A 30 -20.87 7.89 -18.96
CA ALA A 30 -21.76 9.00 -18.62
C ALA A 30 -21.69 9.45 -17.15
N PHE A 31 -20.67 9.02 -16.41
CA PHE A 31 -20.43 9.49 -15.06
C PHE A 31 -19.65 10.80 -15.10
N LYS A 32 -20.32 11.89 -14.71
CA LYS A 32 -19.69 13.21 -14.61
C LYS A 32 -19.11 13.41 -13.22
N ASP A 33 -17.84 13.77 -13.18
CA ASP A 33 -17.18 14.19 -11.95
C ASP A 33 -17.91 15.38 -11.29
N GLY A 34 -17.96 15.38 -9.96
CA GLY A 34 -18.60 16.43 -9.16
C GLY A 34 -18.37 16.22 -7.66
N LEU A 35 -19.41 15.84 -6.93
CA LEU A 35 -19.27 15.47 -5.51
C LEU A 35 -18.37 14.25 -5.32
N VAL A 36 -18.45 13.33 -6.28
CA VAL A 36 -17.59 12.16 -6.41
C VAL A 36 -16.82 12.30 -7.73
N SER A 37 -15.55 11.92 -7.71
CA SER A 37 -14.65 11.96 -8.87
C SER A 37 -14.15 10.55 -9.16
N THR A 38 -14.07 10.21 -10.45
CA THR A 38 -13.42 8.99 -10.94
C THR A 38 -12.10 9.25 -11.67
N ALA A 39 -11.70 10.51 -11.76
CA ALA A 39 -10.48 10.94 -12.45
C ALA A 39 -9.22 10.91 -11.57
N LYS A 40 -9.29 10.40 -10.33
CA LYS A 40 -8.12 10.24 -9.46
C LYS A 40 -7.45 8.89 -9.70
N LEU A 41 -6.13 8.86 -9.55
CA LEU A 41 -5.31 7.67 -9.73
C LEU A 41 -4.62 7.26 -8.42
N GLU A 42 -4.45 5.96 -8.20
CA GLU A 42 -3.25 5.44 -7.53
C GLU A 42 -2.16 5.15 -8.55
N ARG A 43 -0.90 5.27 -8.13
CA ARG A 43 0.27 4.87 -8.89
C ARG A 43 1.02 3.82 -8.10
N TRP A 44 1.39 2.74 -8.76
CA TRP A 44 2.11 1.64 -8.17
C TRP A 44 3.57 1.76 -8.53
N SER A 45 4.40 2.11 -7.54
CA SER A 45 5.84 1.95 -7.69
C SER A 45 6.13 0.51 -8.10
N PRO A 46 7.11 0.27 -8.98
CA PRO A 46 7.66 -1.08 -9.10
C PRO A 46 8.15 -1.54 -7.71
N PRO A 47 8.42 -2.85 -7.51
CA PRO A 47 9.00 -3.36 -6.28
C PRO A 47 10.47 -2.89 -6.15
N THR A 48 10.67 -1.58 -5.94
CA THR A 48 11.97 -0.93 -5.87
C THR A 48 12.72 -1.48 -4.67
N GLN A 49 13.73 -2.28 -4.96
CA GLN A 49 14.68 -2.73 -3.95
C GLN A 49 15.68 -1.60 -3.70
N PHE A 50 15.30 -0.61 -2.90
CA PHE A 50 16.08 0.61 -2.63
C PHE A 50 17.56 0.32 -2.34
N GLY A 51 17.83 -0.69 -1.51
CA GLY A 51 19.20 -1.12 -1.20
C GLY A 51 20.00 -1.51 -2.45
N LYS A 52 19.41 -2.28 -3.38
CA LYS A 52 20.08 -2.65 -4.64
C LYS A 52 20.18 -1.46 -5.59
N LYS A 53 19.09 -0.71 -5.75
CA LYS A 53 19.01 0.43 -6.68
C LYS A 53 20.01 1.54 -6.32
N TYR A 54 20.09 1.91 -5.06
CA TYR A 54 20.90 3.05 -4.62
C TYR A 54 22.30 2.70 -4.15
N LYS A 55 22.62 1.41 -3.93
CA LYS A 55 23.97 0.97 -3.52
C LYS A 55 25.09 1.51 -4.42
N PRO A 56 25.00 1.48 -5.77
CA PRO A 56 26.08 2.01 -6.61
C PRO A 56 26.30 3.51 -6.45
N ALA A 57 25.24 4.29 -6.20
CA ALA A 57 25.36 5.73 -5.96
C ALA A 57 25.96 6.00 -4.57
N LEU A 58 25.48 5.29 -3.55
CA LEU A 58 25.99 5.41 -2.18
C LEU A 58 27.46 4.98 -2.06
N ALA A 59 27.89 3.95 -2.80
CA ALA A 59 29.27 3.49 -2.79
C ALA A 59 30.26 4.44 -3.49
N ARG A 60 29.77 5.25 -4.44
CA ARG A 60 30.58 6.23 -5.18
C ARG A 60 30.62 7.61 -4.53
N ALA A 61 29.74 7.88 -3.57
CA ALA A 61 29.66 9.18 -2.92
C ALA A 61 30.85 9.37 -1.96
N GLU A 62 31.69 10.37 -2.23
CA GLU A 62 32.90 10.65 -1.44
C GLU A 62 32.58 11.15 -0.01
N ASN A 63 31.38 11.70 0.18
CA ASN A 63 30.93 12.30 1.43
C ASN A 63 29.93 11.43 2.20
N VAL A 64 29.70 10.18 1.79
CA VAL A 64 28.74 9.27 2.43
C VAL A 64 29.46 7.99 2.86
N ARG A 65 29.26 7.59 4.12
CA ARG A 65 29.67 6.29 4.63
C ARG A 65 28.44 5.51 5.08
N VAL A 66 28.28 4.30 4.53
CA VAL A 66 27.14 3.43 4.85
C VAL A 66 27.62 2.30 5.74
N PHE A 67 27.09 2.22 6.96
CA PHE A 67 27.30 1.10 7.87
C PHE A 67 26.10 0.17 7.79
N LEU A 68 26.31 -1.01 7.21
CA LEU A 68 25.32 -2.09 7.27
C LEU A 68 25.51 -2.89 8.55
N HIS A 69 24.46 -3.59 8.98
CA HIS A 69 24.50 -4.44 10.18
C HIS A 69 24.89 -3.67 11.46
N ALA A 70 24.55 -2.38 11.49
CA ALA A 70 24.87 -1.43 12.54
C ALA A 70 23.56 -0.90 13.12
N VAL A 71 23.08 -1.51 14.20
CA VAL A 71 21.79 -1.17 14.81
C VAL A 71 21.98 -0.02 15.79
N ALA A 72 21.31 1.11 15.56
CA ALA A 72 21.24 2.20 16.52
C ALA A 72 20.42 1.73 17.74
N MET A 73 21.07 1.67 18.90
CA MET A 73 20.49 1.17 20.14
C MET A 73 19.94 2.29 21.00
N GLU A 74 20.65 3.42 21.04
CA GLU A 74 20.31 4.54 21.91
C GLU A 74 20.81 5.88 21.36
N LEU A 75 20.03 6.93 21.56
CA LEU A 75 20.40 8.32 21.31
C LEU A 75 20.82 8.96 22.64
N ILE A 76 22.10 9.26 22.78
CA ILE A 76 22.65 9.90 23.97
C ILE A 76 22.50 11.42 23.84
N CYS A 77 21.71 12.00 24.74
CA CYS A 77 21.51 13.44 24.82
C CYS A 77 22.63 14.10 25.63
N ALA A 78 22.88 15.39 25.36
CA ALA A 78 23.63 16.24 26.29
C ALA A 78 22.95 16.27 27.66
N PRO A 79 23.67 16.58 28.77
CA PRO A 79 23.06 16.67 30.10
C PRO A 79 21.87 17.64 30.19
N THR A 80 21.87 18.70 29.38
CA THR A 80 20.76 19.67 29.28
C THR A 80 19.53 19.13 28.53
N GLY A 81 19.65 17.96 27.88
CA GLY A 81 18.59 17.35 27.07
C GLY A 81 18.30 18.04 25.74
N ASN A 82 19.06 19.08 25.36
CA ASN A 82 18.74 19.97 24.24
C ASN A 82 19.32 19.54 22.87
N ARG A 83 20.17 18.51 22.83
CA ARG A 83 20.76 17.97 21.60
C ARG A 83 21.16 16.51 21.78
N ILE A 84 21.26 15.79 20.66
CA ILE A 84 21.92 14.48 20.61
C ILE A 84 23.42 14.70 20.47
N GLU A 85 24.22 14.07 21.32
CA GLU A 85 25.68 14.11 21.23
C GLU A 85 26.25 12.89 20.53
N GLN A 86 25.60 11.74 20.72
CA GLN A 86 26.14 10.45 20.33
C GLN A 86 25.03 9.44 20.08
N VAL A 87 25.25 8.55 19.12
CA VAL A 87 24.41 7.37 18.87
C VAL A 87 25.21 6.15 19.27
N GLU A 88 24.66 5.34 20.18
CA GLU A 88 25.21 4.02 20.52
C GLU A 88 24.77 3.00 19.48
N VAL A 89 25.71 2.21 18.99
CA VAL A 89 25.50 1.27 17.90
C VAL A 89 25.99 -0.12 18.29
N ALA A 90 25.16 -1.13 18.06
CA ALA A 90 25.54 -2.53 18.16
C ALA A 90 25.74 -3.11 16.75
N ALA A 91 26.89 -3.74 16.52
CA ALA A 91 27.15 -4.45 15.28
C ALA A 91 26.61 -5.89 15.36
N LEU A 92 26.04 -6.40 14.26
CA LEU A 92 25.37 -7.71 14.22
C LEU A 92 26.27 -8.89 14.62
N TYR A 93 27.57 -8.80 14.31
CA TYR A 93 28.55 -9.86 14.60
C TYR A 93 29.32 -9.61 15.91
N GLY A 94 28.76 -8.78 16.79
CA GLY A 94 29.37 -8.39 18.06
C GLY A 94 30.13 -7.07 17.97
N GLY A 95 30.41 -6.51 19.14
CA GLY A 95 31.01 -5.18 19.28
C GLY A 95 29.98 -4.06 19.40
N LYS A 96 30.38 -3.02 20.12
CA LYS A 96 29.65 -1.77 20.25
C LYS A 96 30.58 -0.63 19.89
N PHE A 97 30.04 0.36 19.22
CA PHE A 97 30.75 1.60 18.92
C PHE A 97 29.76 2.74 18.94
N SER A 98 30.29 3.95 18.89
CA SER A 98 29.45 5.13 18.91
C SER A 98 29.79 6.10 17.79
N ILE A 99 28.78 6.86 17.39
CA ILE A 99 28.88 7.86 16.32
C ILE A 99 28.52 9.22 16.91
N ARG A 100 29.44 10.18 16.81
CA ARG A 100 29.18 11.60 17.10
C ARG A 100 28.93 12.35 15.80
N ALA A 101 27.91 13.18 15.79
CA ALA A 101 27.54 13.97 14.62
C ALA A 101 27.06 15.36 15.05
N LYS A 102 27.23 16.36 14.18
CA LYS A 102 26.68 17.72 14.39
C LYS A 102 25.16 17.75 14.24
N GLN A 103 24.62 16.84 13.41
CA GLN A 103 23.19 16.70 13.13
C GLN A 103 22.86 15.21 13.04
N THR A 104 21.72 14.83 13.61
CA THR A 104 21.22 13.46 13.60
C THR A 104 19.85 13.45 12.94
N VAL A 105 19.70 12.69 11.87
CA VAL A 105 18.42 12.51 11.17
C VAL A 105 17.94 11.08 11.39
N LEU A 106 16.70 10.94 11.89
CA LEU A 106 16.08 9.64 12.12
C LEU A 106 15.20 9.28 10.91
N ALA A 107 15.56 8.21 10.20
CA ALA A 107 14.88 7.77 8.98
C ALA A 107 14.53 6.28 8.99
N GLY A 108 14.31 5.69 10.18
CA GLY A 108 13.93 4.28 10.37
C GLY A 108 12.44 3.97 10.16
N GLY A 109 11.65 4.94 9.70
CA GLY A 109 10.19 4.80 9.59
C GLY A 109 9.45 4.94 10.93
N GLY A 110 8.12 4.94 10.88
CA GLY A 110 7.26 5.29 12.03
C GLY A 110 7.38 4.32 13.21
N LEU A 111 7.73 3.06 12.99
CA LEU A 111 7.90 2.07 14.05
C LEU A 111 9.26 2.18 14.73
N GLU A 112 10.36 2.04 13.96
CA GLU A 112 11.70 1.98 14.54
C GLU A 112 12.18 3.32 15.09
N VAL A 113 11.80 4.44 14.47
CA VAL A 113 12.10 5.78 15.02
C VAL A 113 11.40 5.96 16.35
N THR A 114 10.12 5.61 16.44
CA THR A 114 9.35 5.69 17.70
C THR A 114 9.98 4.83 18.78
N ARG A 115 10.33 3.57 18.45
CA ARG A 115 10.98 2.64 19.39
C ARG A 115 12.30 3.21 19.92
N LEU A 116 13.15 3.73 19.04
CA LEU A 116 14.43 4.32 19.42
C LEU A 116 14.26 5.57 20.30
N LEU A 117 13.30 6.44 19.98
CA LEU A 117 13.01 7.64 20.76
C LEU A 117 12.49 7.29 22.16
N LEU A 118 11.60 6.31 22.28
CA LEU A 118 11.08 5.83 23.56
C LEU A 118 12.14 5.13 24.41
N SER A 119 13.01 4.31 23.79
CA SER A 119 14.06 3.59 24.51
C SER A 119 15.24 4.47 24.91
N SER A 120 15.40 5.64 24.30
CA SER A 120 16.46 6.61 24.61
C SER A 120 16.02 7.53 25.74
N ASN A 121 15.99 7.03 26.96
CA ASN A 121 15.31 7.69 28.09
C ASN A 121 16.23 8.12 29.25
N ARG A 122 17.56 8.06 29.09
CA ARG A 122 18.51 8.44 30.16
C ARG A 122 18.34 9.88 30.66
N VAL A 123 18.08 10.82 29.76
CA VAL A 123 17.89 12.25 30.08
C VAL A 123 16.41 12.64 30.09
N HIS A 124 15.63 12.06 29.18
CA HIS A 124 14.18 12.27 29.08
C HIS A 124 13.47 10.98 29.50
N PRO A 125 13.00 10.84 30.76
CA PRO A 125 12.50 9.57 31.29
C PRO A 125 11.33 8.95 30.50
N GLN A 126 10.55 9.79 29.80
CA GLN A 126 9.42 9.36 28.96
C GLN A 126 9.82 9.11 27.48
N GLY A 127 11.10 9.21 27.15
CA GLY A 127 11.63 9.15 25.80
C GLY A 127 11.86 10.54 25.18
N ILE A 128 12.77 10.61 24.21
CA ILE A 128 13.11 11.86 23.53
C ILE A 128 11.90 12.37 22.75
N GLY A 129 11.51 13.62 23.01
CA GLY A 129 10.40 14.28 22.32
C GLY A 129 9.01 13.91 22.83
N ASN A 130 8.88 13.01 23.82
CA ASN A 130 7.58 12.57 24.33
C ASN A 130 6.96 13.50 25.41
N HIS A 131 7.26 14.79 25.38
CA HIS A 131 6.77 15.77 26.36
C HIS A 131 5.24 15.93 26.38
N SER A 132 4.56 15.52 25.31
CA SER A 132 3.10 15.62 25.16
C SER A 132 2.39 14.27 25.24
N ASP A 133 3.12 13.19 25.59
CA ASP A 133 2.63 11.80 25.57
C ASP A 133 2.10 11.31 24.21
N TRP A 134 2.39 12.03 23.12
CA TRP A 134 1.96 11.65 21.77
C TRP A 134 2.88 10.65 21.07
N LEU A 135 4.11 10.43 21.56
CA LEU A 135 5.07 9.56 20.90
C LEU A 135 4.55 8.11 20.89
N GLY A 136 4.43 7.53 19.70
CA GLY A 136 3.90 6.18 19.50
C GLY A 136 2.37 6.08 19.52
N ARG A 137 1.66 7.19 19.70
CA ARG A 137 0.20 7.27 19.50
C ARG A 137 -0.11 7.61 18.05
N GLY A 138 -1.30 7.18 17.59
CA GLY A 138 -1.77 7.49 16.23
C GLY A 138 -1.12 6.69 15.11
N TYR A 139 -0.39 5.60 15.42
CA TYR A 139 0.01 4.65 14.40
C TYR A 139 -1.22 4.08 13.70
N MET A 140 -1.31 4.29 12.39
CA MET A 140 -2.44 3.86 11.57
C MET A 140 -1.94 3.03 10.39
N SER A 141 -2.66 1.95 10.12
CA SER A 141 -2.60 1.26 8.82
C SER A 141 -3.77 1.75 7.96
N HIS A 142 -3.72 1.45 6.67
CA HIS A 142 -4.87 1.65 5.79
C HIS A 142 -6.01 0.72 6.21
N ILE A 143 -7.13 1.28 6.63
CA ILE A 143 -8.38 0.52 6.79
C ILE A 143 -8.88 0.23 5.38
N HIS A 144 -8.92 -1.05 5.01
CA HIS A 144 -9.39 -1.49 3.71
C HIS A 144 -10.41 -2.62 3.86
N GLY A 145 -11.34 -2.71 2.90
CA GLY A 145 -12.37 -3.74 2.91
C GLY A 145 -13.32 -3.61 1.71
N THR A 146 -14.15 -4.62 1.53
CA THR A 146 -15.23 -4.60 0.54
C THR A 146 -16.52 -4.16 1.22
N ILE A 147 -17.07 -3.02 0.80
CA ILE A 147 -18.28 -2.44 1.41
C ILE A 147 -19.56 -2.73 0.61
N ALA A 148 -19.44 -3.06 -0.68
CA ALA A 148 -20.58 -3.23 -1.57
C ALA A 148 -20.24 -4.15 -2.75
N ARG A 149 -21.29 -4.65 -3.40
CA ARG A 149 -21.23 -5.27 -4.73
C ARG A 149 -22.04 -4.42 -5.70
N VAL A 150 -21.46 -4.15 -6.87
CA VAL A 150 -22.14 -3.43 -7.93
C VAL A 150 -22.43 -4.38 -9.09
N ARG A 151 -23.60 -4.20 -9.71
CA ARG A 151 -23.94 -4.85 -10.99
C ARG A 151 -23.99 -3.76 -12.04
N LEU A 152 -23.13 -3.87 -13.04
CA LEU A 152 -23.06 -2.92 -14.14
C LEU A 152 -23.99 -3.40 -15.27
N THR A 153 -24.68 -2.47 -15.93
CA THR A 153 -25.52 -2.77 -17.09
C THR A 153 -24.67 -3.28 -18.24
N ALA A 154 -25.11 -4.34 -18.92
CA ALA A 154 -24.39 -4.94 -20.05
C ALA A 154 -24.17 -3.92 -21.19
N GLY A 155 -23.08 -4.08 -21.94
CA GLY A 155 -22.73 -3.24 -23.09
C GLY A 155 -22.05 -1.91 -22.75
N ARG A 156 -21.67 -1.68 -21.48
CA ARG A 156 -20.90 -0.51 -21.05
C ARG A 156 -19.50 -0.92 -20.63
N GLU A 157 -18.49 -0.37 -21.31
CA GLU A 157 -17.10 -0.55 -20.93
C GLU A 157 -16.81 0.24 -19.65
N VAL A 158 -16.24 -0.42 -18.64
CA VAL A 158 -15.87 0.20 -17.36
C VAL A 158 -14.38 0.01 -17.14
N ILE A 159 -13.69 1.11 -16.85
CA ILE A 159 -12.23 1.14 -16.71
C ILE A 159 -11.89 1.00 -15.22
N PHE A 160 -11.78 -0.24 -14.73
CA PHE A 160 -11.44 -0.49 -13.31
C PHE A 160 -10.14 -1.28 -13.11
N GLY A 161 -9.57 -1.80 -14.19
CA GLY A 161 -8.31 -2.51 -14.19
C GLY A 161 -7.11 -1.59 -14.03
N TYR A 162 -5.92 -2.18 -14.13
CA TYR A 162 -4.68 -1.43 -14.21
C TYR A 162 -4.51 -0.87 -15.61
N GLU A 163 -4.09 0.39 -15.66
CA GLU A 163 -3.60 1.08 -16.85
C GLU A 163 -2.11 1.38 -16.65
N THR A 164 -1.43 1.81 -17.71
CA THR A 164 -0.01 2.17 -17.64
C THR A 164 0.16 3.60 -18.12
N ASP A 165 0.91 4.41 -17.38
CA ASP A 165 1.28 5.76 -17.81
C ASP A 165 2.32 5.72 -18.96
N PRO A 166 2.63 6.87 -19.61
CA PRO A 166 3.66 6.92 -20.63
C PRO A 166 5.08 6.53 -20.17
N GLN A 167 5.32 6.49 -18.86
CA GLN A 167 6.58 6.10 -18.23
C GLN A 167 6.62 4.61 -17.82
N GLY A 168 5.57 3.83 -18.11
CA GLY A 168 5.51 2.41 -17.78
C GLY A 168 5.03 2.10 -16.36
N VAL A 169 4.54 3.09 -15.60
CA VAL A 169 4.07 2.94 -14.22
C VAL A 169 2.60 2.54 -14.22
N PHE A 170 2.30 1.46 -13.50
CA PHE A 170 0.92 1.00 -13.33
C PHE A 170 0.12 2.02 -12.53
N CYS A 171 -1.03 2.38 -13.09
CA CYS A 171 -1.99 3.29 -12.51
C CYS A 171 -3.34 2.58 -12.38
N ARG A 172 -4.15 2.98 -11.40
CA ARG A 172 -5.54 2.50 -11.29
C ARG A 172 -6.44 3.65 -10.87
N ARG A 173 -7.62 3.71 -11.49
CA ARG A 173 -8.61 4.74 -11.21
C ARG A 173 -9.31 4.49 -9.88
N HIS A 174 -9.54 5.58 -9.17
CA HIS A 174 -10.23 5.62 -7.88
C HIS A 174 -11.57 6.32 -8.01
N ILE A 175 -12.57 5.81 -7.29
CA ILE A 175 -13.77 6.55 -6.95
C ILE A 175 -13.48 7.23 -5.60
N ALA A 176 -13.46 8.55 -5.57
CA ALA A 176 -13.20 9.31 -4.35
C ALA A 176 -14.13 10.51 -4.23
N ILE A 177 -14.43 10.92 -3.00
CA ILE A 177 -15.05 12.23 -2.78
C ILE A 177 -14.07 13.32 -3.24
N SER A 178 -14.58 14.32 -3.97
CA SER A 178 -13.73 15.40 -4.49
C SER A 178 -13.11 16.21 -3.35
N GLU A 179 -11.94 16.79 -3.60
CA GLU A 179 -11.16 17.48 -2.55
C GLU A 179 -11.93 18.68 -1.97
N ASP A 180 -12.65 19.41 -2.81
CA ASP A 180 -13.47 20.53 -2.38
C ASP A 180 -14.57 20.08 -1.42
N VAL A 181 -15.19 18.92 -1.68
CA VAL A 181 -16.21 18.34 -0.80
C VAL A 181 -15.57 17.79 0.48
N GLN A 182 -14.42 17.13 0.39
CA GLN A 182 -13.70 16.67 1.58
C GLN A 182 -13.37 17.84 2.51
N ARG A 183 -12.85 18.95 1.96
CA ARG A 183 -12.53 20.16 2.74
C ARG A 183 -13.78 20.85 3.29
N LYS A 184 -14.82 21.01 2.46
CA LYS A 184 -16.07 21.67 2.85
C LYS A 184 -16.76 20.97 4.03
N TYR A 185 -16.75 19.64 4.07
CA TYR A 185 -17.45 18.84 5.07
C TYR A 185 -16.51 18.20 6.12
N GLY A 186 -15.21 18.51 6.10
CA GLY A 186 -14.24 17.95 7.05
C GLY A 186 -14.11 16.42 6.96
N LEU A 187 -14.24 15.85 5.76
CA LEU A 187 -14.20 14.40 5.56
C LEU A 187 -12.76 13.89 5.51
N LEU A 188 -12.54 12.70 6.07
CA LEU A 188 -11.26 12.01 5.99
C LEU A 188 -10.98 11.52 4.57
N ASN A 189 -9.68 11.40 4.25
CA ASN A 189 -9.24 10.84 2.99
C ASN A 189 -9.65 9.37 2.89
N HIS A 190 -10.33 9.01 1.81
CA HIS A 190 -10.71 7.65 1.46
C HIS A 190 -10.83 7.56 -0.06
N TYR A 191 -10.65 6.34 -0.56
CA TYR A 191 -10.91 6.02 -1.94
C TYR A 191 -11.55 4.64 -2.02
N LEU A 192 -12.32 4.44 -3.07
CA LEU A 192 -12.96 3.19 -3.41
C LEU A 192 -12.41 2.76 -4.76
N VAL A 193 -12.23 1.45 -4.92
CA VAL A 193 -11.87 0.84 -6.19
C VAL A 193 -12.93 -0.18 -6.56
N LEU A 194 -13.22 -0.28 -7.85
CA LEU A 194 -13.93 -1.44 -8.37
C LEU A 194 -12.91 -2.56 -8.55
N ASP A 195 -13.18 -3.71 -7.94
CA ASP A 195 -12.33 -4.89 -8.04
C ASP A 195 -13.14 -6.09 -8.52
N ARG A 196 -12.43 -7.09 -9.04
CA ARG A 196 -13.02 -8.37 -9.38
C ARG A 196 -13.59 -9.01 -8.11
N PRO A 197 -14.68 -9.80 -8.23
CA PRO A 197 -15.21 -10.53 -7.09
C PRO A 197 -14.12 -11.39 -6.44
N LEU A 198 -14.16 -11.51 -5.12
CA LEU A 198 -13.23 -12.38 -4.39
C LEU A 198 -13.43 -13.81 -4.88
N LEU A 199 -12.33 -14.43 -5.33
CA LEU A 199 -12.35 -15.80 -5.87
C LEU A 199 -13.01 -16.80 -4.91
N GLY A 200 -12.80 -16.64 -3.60
CA GLY A 200 -13.40 -17.49 -2.57
C GLY A 200 -14.78 -17.07 -2.05
N ASP A 201 -15.42 -16.05 -2.62
CA ASP A 201 -16.79 -15.67 -2.29
C ASP A 201 -17.77 -16.16 -3.36
N PRO A 202 -18.47 -17.29 -3.16
CA PRO A 202 -19.34 -17.87 -4.19
C PRO A 202 -20.56 -16.99 -4.49
N ALA A 203 -20.80 -15.92 -3.75
CA ALA A 203 -21.81 -14.95 -4.13
C ALA A 203 -21.43 -14.18 -5.43
N HIS A 204 -20.25 -14.37 -6.01
CA HIS A 204 -19.91 -13.86 -7.34
C HIS A 204 -20.75 -14.49 -8.48
N GLU A 205 -21.40 -15.65 -8.25
CA GLU A 205 -22.34 -16.30 -9.21
C GLU A 205 -21.76 -16.58 -10.61
N ASP A 206 -20.44 -16.76 -10.69
CA ASP A 206 -19.68 -16.95 -11.93
C ASP A 206 -19.10 -18.37 -11.96
N GLY A 207 -19.41 -19.15 -13.00
CA GLY A 207 -18.96 -20.54 -13.10
C GLY A 207 -17.45 -20.69 -13.25
N VAL A 208 -16.79 -19.77 -13.97
CA VAL A 208 -15.34 -19.82 -14.25
C VAL A 208 -14.55 -19.47 -13.00
N LEU A 209 -14.95 -18.40 -12.28
CA LEU A 209 -14.33 -18.04 -11.00
C LEU A 209 -14.52 -19.14 -9.96
N SER A 210 -15.69 -19.79 -9.93
CA SER A 210 -15.91 -20.93 -9.04
C SER A 210 -15.04 -22.13 -9.39
N ALA A 211 -14.85 -22.43 -10.67
CA ALA A 211 -13.96 -23.51 -11.11
C ALA A 211 -12.50 -23.20 -10.74
N ALA A 212 -12.04 -21.98 -11.02
CA ALA A 212 -10.71 -21.50 -10.65
C ALA A 212 -10.48 -21.52 -9.13
N TYR A 213 -11.49 -21.19 -8.32
CA TYR A 213 -11.45 -21.30 -6.86
C TYR A 213 -11.19 -22.74 -6.41
N LEU A 214 -12.01 -23.68 -6.89
CA LEU A 214 -11.89 -25.10 -6.53
C LEU A 214 -10.54 -25.67 -6.99
N LEU A 215 -10.09 -25.34 -8.20
CA LEU A 215 -8.80 -25.77 -8.73
C LEU A 215 -7.63 -25.26 -7.89
N LYS A 216 -7.62 -23.96 -7.56
CA LYS A 216 -6.58 -23.36 -6.71
C LYS A 216 -6.53 -23.99 -5.32
N ARG A 217 -7.68 -24.48 -4.81
CA ARG A 217 -7.76 -25.18 -3.52
C ARG A 217 -7.21 -26.60 -3.58
N LEU A 218 -7.47 -27.33 -4.67
CA LEU A 218 -6.91 -28.67 -4.89
C LEU A 218 -5.37 -28.64 -4.97
N PHE A 219 -4.79 -27.57 -5.50
CA PHE A 219 -3.33 -27.38 -5.58
C PHE A 219 -2.70 -26.70 -4.34
N GLY A 220 -3.36 -26.75 -3.19
CA GLY A 220 -2.77 -26.32 -1.92
C GLY A 220 -2.73 -24.80 -1.68
N GLY A 221 -3.45 -24.01 -2.48
CA GLY A 221 -3.59 -22.57 -2.25
C GLY A 221 -4.26 -22.27 -0.89
N ARG A 222 -3.52 -21.66 0.02
CA ARG A 222 -4.08 -21.08 1.27
C ARG A 222 -4.58 -19.66 0.98
N GLN A 223 -5.88 -19.45 1.11
CA GLN A 223 -6.49 -18.12 1.14
C GLN A 223 -7.15 -17.92 2.51
N GLN A 224 -7.17 -16.69 3.03
CA GLN A 224 -7.86 -16.38 4.27
C GLN A 224 -9.35 -16.73 4.12
N GLU A 225 -9.79 -17.78 4.81
CA GLU A 225 -11.21 -18.09 4.96
C GLU A 225 -11.82 -17.03 5.89
N LYS A 226 -12.98 -16.46 5.52
CA LYS A 226 -13.79 -15.74 6.50
C LYS A 226 -14.18 -16.74 7.59
N LEU A 227 -13.76 -16.49 8.83
CA LEU A 227 -14.22 -17.25 9.99
C LEU A 227 -15.76 -17.25 10.01
N GLY A 228 -16.37 -18.44 10.05
CA GLY A 228 -17.81 -18.60 10.36
C GLY A 228 -18.70 -19.22 9.29
N THR A 229 -18.25 -19.44 8.04
CA THR A 229 -19.05 -20.18 7.04
C THR A 229 -18.56 -21.61 6.93
N GLY A 230 -19.37 -22.59 7.32
CA GLY A 230 -19.01 -24.02 7.25
C GLY A 230 -18.49 -24.43 5.87
N LYS A 231 -17.35 -25.15 5.85
CA LYS A 231 -16.59 -25.49 4.62
C LYS A 231 -17.45 -26.15 3.53
N TYR A 232 -18.39 -27.01 3.91
CA TYR A 232 -19.27 -27.71 2.97
C TYR A 232 -20.28 -26.78 2.27
N ALA A 233 -20.86 -25.83 3.00
CA ALA A 233 -21.79 -24.85 2.42
C ALA A 233 -21.08 -23.93 1.41
N LEU A 234 -19.81 -23.61 1.65
CA LEU A 234 -18.97 -22.82 0.75
C LEU A 234 -18.74 -23.55 -0.58
N TYR A 235 -18.30 -24.81 -0.54
CA TYR A 235 -18.05 -25.60 -1.76
C TYR A 235 -19.30 -25.83 -2.59
N TRP A 236 -20.44 -26.11 -1.94
CA TRP A 236 -21.70 -26.31 -2.67
C TRP A 236 -22.14 -25.01 -3.37
N ARG A 237 -21.97 -23.83 -2.76
CA ARG A 237 -22.29 -22.59 -3.46
C ARG A 237 -21.41 -22.36 -4.69
N HIS A 238 -20.13 -22.71 -4.65
CA HIS A 238 -19.28 -22.66 -5.85
C HIS A 238 -19.68 -23.67 -6.93
N LEU A 239 -19.96 -24.92 -6.55
CA LEU A 239 -20.43 -25.96 -7.48
C LEU A 239 -21.77 -25.58 -8.13
N LYS A 240 -22.68 -24.96 -7.39
CA LYS A 240 -23.96 -24.44 -7.91
C LYS A 240 -23.75 -23.37 -8.99
N ASN A 241 -22.75 -22.49 -8.85
CA ASN A 241 -22.42 -21.49 -9.87
C ASN A 241 -21.90 -22.14 -11.16
N ILE A 242 -21.06 -23.18 -11.04
CA ILE A 242 -20.55 -23.94 -12.19
C ILE A 242 -21.71 -24.57 -12.96
N LEU A 243 -22.63 -25.23 -12.25
CA LEU A 243 -23.80 -25.88 -12.85
C LEU A 243 -24.77 -24.88 -13.49
N ARG A 244 -24.86 -23.66 -12.97
CA ARG A 244 -25.70 -22.59 -13.52
C ARG A 244 -25.09 -21.84 -14.71
N GLY A 245 -23.75 -21.77 -14.80
CA GLY A 245 -23.02 -21.03 -15.84
C GLY A 245 -22.63 -21.86 -17.07
N SER A 246 -23.28 -23.01 -17.28
CA SER A 246 -22.79 -24.10 -18.14
C SER A 246 -22.45 -23.75 -19.61
N PRO A 247 -23.04 -22.74 -20.30
CA PRO A 247 -22.57 -22.42 -21.66
C PRO A 247 -21.21 -21.69 -21.70
N GLN A 248 -20.85 -20.93 -20.66
CA GLN A 248 -19.64 -20.09 -20.63
C GLN A 248 -18.45 -20.78 -19.95
N ALA A 249 -18.70 -21.75 -19.06
CA ALA A 249 -17.65 -22.52 -18.42
C ALA A 249 -17.02 -23.59 -19.36
N LEU A 250 -17.79 -24.07 -20.35
CA LEU A 250 -17.33 -25.08 -21.32
C LEU A 250 -16.46 -24.49 -22.45
N SER A 251 -16.48 -23.18 -22.68
CA SER A 251 -15.73 -22.54 -23.78
C SER A 251 -14.26 -22.22 -23.48
N ILE A 252 -13.76 -22.59 -22.29
CA ILE A 252 -12.39 -22.27 -21.82
C ILE A 252 -11.57 -23.55 -21.58
N LEU A 253 -12.16 -24.73 -21.76
CA LEU A 253 -11.41 -25.98 -21.76
C LEU A 253 -10.66 -26.09 -23.09
N PRO A 254 -9.33 -26.31 -23.08
CA PRO A 254 -8.62 -26.58 -24.32
C PRO A 254 -9.21 -27.86 -24.96
N ASN A 255 -9.43 -27.80 -26.28
CA ASN A 255 -9.73 -28.99 -27.08
C ASN A 255 -8.59 -30.00 -27.01
#